data_AF-A0A087A2T9-F1
#
_entry.id   AF-A0A087A2T9-F1
#
_cell.length_a   1.000
_cell.length_b   1.000
_cell.length_c   1.000
_cell.angle_alpha   90.00
_cell.angle_beta   90.00
_cell.angle_gamma   90.00
#
_symmetry.space_group_name_H-M   'P 1'
#
loop_
_entity.id
_entity.type
_entity.pdbx_description
1 polymer ?
#
loop_
_entity_poly.entity_id
_entity_poly.type
_entity_poly.pdbx_seq_one_letter_code
_entity_poly.pdbx_strand_id
1 'polypeptide(L)'
;MVCMSDPYEAYAWAYFTGDRGDSEKISLAVSNGNDALSWHALNGGKPLFESTFGTRGLRDPFIMRSHEGDRFFIIATDLKVAALNGSFSEAQRTGSRYLEIWESTDLVHWGDQRHVLVSPPAAGNTWAPEAYWDDEIGAYAVYWSSNLYDGAAATDGALRNEPTYGRMMIATTKDFRTFSAPQVWMDVCRGNGHDGRGLIDATVARDGDWWYRFVKDERTMTIREERSHDLLGKVHGMLPGEMFSSFDSLSALDENDATLDGESDGGWQLVRENVGVGLSNGEKAEDGSPKPFTRGEGPCIFPANPGDVNGYRWFLFIDQPSYHDGPNHYIGFATQDLADPNGWAPVSGKLREGLPVSPDGGKPRHGTVMPITAAERERLVAAFG
;
A
#
# COMPACT_ATOMS: atom_id res chain seq x y z
N MET A 1 -8.38 33.94 15.25
CA MET A 1 -8.57 32.76 16.12
C MET A 1 -8.29 31.56 15.25
N VAL A 2 -7.08 31.01 15.33
CA VAL A 2 -6.73 29.78 14.61
C VAL A 2 -7.46 28.67 15.35
N CYS A 3 -8.43 28.01 14.70
CA CYS A 3 -8.97 26.76 15.23
C CYS A 3 -7.78 25.80 15.28
N MET A 4 -7.26 25.52 16.48
CA MET A 4 -6.42 24.34 16.64
C MET A 4 -7.31 23.16 16.27
N SER A 5 -6.94 22.43 15.23
CA SER A 5 -7.57 21.13 14.95
C SER A 5 -7.47 20.28 16.21
N ASP A 6 -8.56 19.60 16.58
CA ASP A 6 -8.55 18.68 17.71
C ASP A 6 -7.41 17.66 17.55
N PRO A 7 -6.71 17.30 18.64
CA PRO A 7 -5.61 16.34 18.55
C PRO A 7 -6.12 14.98 18.07
N TYR A 8 -5.27 14.26 17.33
CA TYR A 8 -5.53 12.86 17.01
C TYR A 8 -5.29 12.00 18.26
N GLU A 9 -6.30 11.21 18.61
CA GLU A 9 -6.33 10.39 19.84
C GLU A 9 -6.77 8.95 19.57
N ALA A 10 -6.91 8.60 18.29
CA ALA A 10 -7.25 7.27 17.82
C ALA A 10 -6.84 7.09 16.35
N TYR A 11 -7.11 5.91 15.81
CA TYR A 11 -6.85 5.54 14.42
C TYR A 11 -8.08 4.88 13.82
N ALA A 12 -8.30 5.08 12.53
CA ALA A 12 -9.20 4.28 11.68
C ALA A 12 -8.36 3.37 10.79
N TRP A 13 -8.86 2.17 10.52
CA TRP A 13 -8.22 1.20 9.61
C TRP A 13 -9.23 0.73 8.58
N ALA A 14 -8.92 0.90 7.30
CA ALA A 14 -9.63 0.25 6.20
C ALA A 14 -8.86 -0.98 5.74
N TYR A 15 -9.55 -2.12 5.59
CA TYR A 15 -8.92 -3.37 5.20
C TYR A 15 -9.91 -4.31 4.51
N PHE A 16 -9.38 -5.31 3.81
CA PHE A 16 -10.12 -6.49 3.38
C PHE A 16 -9.57 -7.72 4.12
N THR A 17 -10.19 -8.90 3.95
CA THR A 17 -9.86 -10.07 4.79
C THR A 17 -9.28 -11.26 4.01
N GLY A 18 -9.21 -11.16 2.68
CA GLY A 18 -8.61 -12.19 1.84
C GLY A 18 -9.15 -12.25 0.42
N ASP A 19 -8.86 -13.37 -0.24
CA ASP A 19 -9.13 -13.65 -1.65
C ASP A 19 -10.19 -14.75 -1.86
N ARG A 20 -10.90 -15.16 -0.80
CA ARG A 20 -11.85 -16.29 -0.84
C ARG A 20 -13.28 -15.85 -0.57
N GLY A 21 -14.21 -16.41 -1.33
CA GLY A 21 -15.64 -16.19 -1.13
C GLY A 21 -16.01 -14.72 -1.27
N ASP A 22 -16.48 -14.13 -0.17
CA ASP A 22 -16.98 -12.74 -0.10
C ASP A 22 -16.02 -11.79 0.64
N SER A 23 -14.74 -12.18 0.81
CA SER A 23 -13.71 -11.42 1.54
C SER A 23 -13.09 -10.24 0.77
N GLU A 24 -13.31 -10.14 -0.54
CA GLU A 24 -12.88 -9.04 -1.40
C GLU A 24 -13.86 -7.85 -1.29
N LYS A 25 -14.02 -7.36 -0.06
CA LYS A 25 -14.89 -6.24 0.36
C LYS A 25 -14.18 -5.46 1.48
N ILE A 26 -14.52 -4.19 1.67
CA ILE A 26 -13.82 -3.33 2.64
C ILE A 26 -14.57 -3.32 3.96
N SER A 27 -13.86 -3.64 5.04
CA SER A 27 -14.27 -3.46 6.44
C SER A 27 -13.51 -2.29 7.06
N LEU A 28 -14.06 -1.75 8.15
CA LEU A 28 -13.39 -0.73 8.95
C LEU A 28 -13.16 -1.21 10.40
N ALA A 29 -12.11 -0.73 11.02
CA ALA A 29 -11.89 -0.81 12.46
C ALA A 29 -11.43 0.54 13.02
N VAL A 30 -11.56 0.72 14.33
CA VAL A 30 -10.98 1.85 15.06
C VAL A 30 -10.09 1.36 16.18
N SER A 31 -9.05 2.10 16.54
CA SER A 31 -8.22 1.75 17.68
C SER A 31 -8.97 1.88 19.01
N ASN A 32 -8.53 1.15 20.03
CA ASN A 32 -9.01 1.29 21.41
C ASN A 32 -8.33 2.48 22.09
N GLY A 33 -8.86 3.68 21.85
CA GLY A 33 -8.22 4.93 22.26
C GLY A 33 -6.94 5.16 21.47
N ASN A 34 -5.95 5.79 22.11
CA ASN A 34 -4.69 6.14 21.47
C ASN A 34 -3.66 4.98 21.52
N ASP A 35 -4.05 3.84 20.96
CA ASP A 35 -3.24 2.62 20.89
C ASP A 35 -3.27 2.03 19.47
N ALA A 36 -2.21 2.27 18.70
CA ALA A 36 -2.06 1.74 17.34
C ALA A 36 -2.05 0.20 17.25
N LEU A 37 -1.92 -0.52 18.36
CA LEU A 37 -1.78 -1.98 18.40
C LEU A 37 -2.99 -2.69 19.01
N SER A 38 -4.09 -1.97 19.26
CA SER A 38 -5.32 -2.50 19.86
C SER A 38 -6.55 -1.97 19.13
N TRP A 39 -7.36 -2.85 18.56
CA TRP A 39 -8.41 -2.48 17.62
C TRP A 39 -9.79 -3.01 18.02
N HIS A 40 -10.82 -2.25 17.65
CA HIS A 40 -12.24 -2.58 17.71
C HIS A 40 -12.79 -2.67 16.29
N ALA A 41 -13.28 -3.85 15.91
CA ALA A 41 -13.89 -4.06 14.61
C ALA A 41 -15.22 -3.29 14.54
N LEU A 42 -15.41 -2.48 13.49
CA LEU A 42 -16.71 -1.87 13.22
C LEU A 42 -17.61 -2.86 12.47
N ASN A 43 -18.93 -2.64 12.56
CA ASN A 43 -19.99 -3.44 11.97
C ASN A 43 -19.88 -4.94 12.33
N GLY A 44 -19.40 -5.24 13.55
CA GLY A 44 -19.10 -6.61 13.99
C GLY A 44 -18.09 -7.33 13.11
N GLY A 45 -17.17 -6.60 12.47
CA GLY A 45 -16.16 -7.12 11.54
C GLY A 45 -16.70 -7.45 10.14
N LYS A 46 -17.96 -7.16 9.85
CA LYS A 46 -18.54 -7.35 8.51
C LYS A 46 -18.17 -6.18 7.59
N PRO A 47 -18.04 -6.41 6.27
CA PRO A 47 -17.76 -5.34 5.32
C PRO A 47 -18.80 -4.21 5.37
N LEU A 48 -18.32 -2.98 5.15
CA LEU A 48 -19.11 -1.76 5.02
C LEU A 48 -19.19 -1.27 3.58
N PHE A 49 -18.26 -1.68 2.71
CA PHE A 49 -18.27 -1.31 1.29
C PHE A 49 -18.24 -2.55 0.40
N GLU A 50 -19.10 -2.51 -0.61
CA GLU A 50 -19.16 -3.50 -1.69
C GLU A 50 -19.11 -2.77 -3.03
N SER A 51 -18.44 -3.36 -4.02
CA SER A 51 -18.40 -2.80 -5.37
C SER A 51 -19.59 -3.28 -6.19
N THR A 52 -20.22 -2.36 -6.90
CA THR A 52 -21.25 -2.66 -7.92
C THR A 52 -20.72 -2.56 -9.35
N PHE A 53 -19.51 -2.00 -9.53
CA PHE A 53 -18.83 -1.79 -10.80
C PHE A 53 -17.73 -2.81 -11.06
N GLY A 54 -17.20 -2.80 -12.28
CA GLY A 54 -16.00 -3.56 -12.64
C GLY A 54 -16.13 -5.06 -12.37
N THR A 55 -15.11 -5.61 -11.72
CA THR A 55 -15.05 -7.01 -11.29
C THR A 55 -15.89 -7.28 -10.04
N ARG A 56 -16.39 -6.24 -9.37
CA ARG A 56 -17.18 -6.27 -8.13
C ARG A 56 -16.44 -6.79 -6.90
N GLY A 57 -15.12 -6.69 -6.90
CA GLY A 57 -14.28 -6.95 -5.73
C GLY A 57 -13.52 -5.70 -5.32
N LEU A 58 -13.29 -5.54 -4.02
CA LEU A 58 -12.53 -4.44 -3.46
C LEU A 58 -11.34 -4.99 -2.68
N ARG A 59 -10.16 -4.52 -3.04
CA ARG A 59 -8.90 -4.90 -2.40
C ARG A 59 -8.04 -3.68 -2.13
N ASP A 60 -7.08 -3.86 -1.23
CA ASP A 60 -6.01 -2.90 -0.97
C ASP A 60 -6.53 -1.47 -0.70
N PRO A 61 -7.50 -1.28 0.23
CA PRO A 61 -8.10 0.04 0.44
C PRO A 61 -7.12 1.01 1.11
N PHE A 62 -7.00 2.19 0.51
CA PHE A 62 -6.33 3.35 1.06
C PHE A 62 -7.36 4.35 1.60
N ILE A 63 -7.37 4.57 2.92
CA ILE A 63 -8.17 5.61 3.57
C ILE A 63 -7.32 6.83 3.92
N MET A 64 -7.85 8.02 3.62
CA MET A 64 -7.17 9.29 3.90
C MET A 64 -8.13 10.43 4.24
N ARG A 65 -7.60 11.45 4.90
CA ARG A 65 -8.23 12.77 5.07
C ARG A 65 -7.71 13.68 3.96
N SER A 66 -8.58 14.57 3.45
CA SER A 66 -8.16 15.62 2.52
C SER A 66 -7.12 16.54 3.16
N HIS A 67 -6.28 17.15 2.33
CA HIS A 67 -5.33 18.19 2.71
C HIS A 67 -6.02 19.36 3.42
N GLU A 68 -7.21 19.75 2.96
CA GLU A 68 -8.05 20.78 3.59
C GLU A 68 -8.63 20.35 4.94
N GLY A 69 -8.64 19.04 5.23
CA GLY A 69 -9.12 18.47 6.48
C GLY A 69 -10.64 18.30 6.59
N ASP A 70 -11.39 18.62 5.53
CA ASP A 70 -12.85 18.68 5.50
C ASP A 70 -13.54 17.42 4.93
N ARG A 71 -12.76 16.51 4.34
CA ARG A 71 -13.24 15.31 3.64
C ARG A 71 -12.36 14.11 3.95
N PHE A 72 -12.91 12.95 3.64
CA PHE A 72 -12.26 11.65 3.71
C PHE A 72 -12.47 10.93 2.39
N PHE A 73 -11.46 10.19 1.96
CA PHE A 73 -11.52 9.37 0.77
C PHE A 73 -11.14 7.93 1.11
N ILE A 74 -11.79 6.99 0.45
CA ILE A 74 -11.32 5.61 0.32
C ILE A 74 -11.07 5.38 -1.16
N ILE A 75 -9.88 4.88 -1.50
CA ILE A 75 -9.49 4.47 -2.84
C ILE A 75 -9.13 2.99 -2.78
N ALA A 76 -9.58 2.18 -3.74
CA ALA A 76 -9.34 0.74 -3.71
C ALA A 76 -9.12 0.17 -5.11
N THR A 77 -8.48 -0.99 -5.14
CA THR A 77 -8.34 -1.84 -6.32
C THR A 77 -9.71 -2.44 -6.69
N ASP A 78 -10.14 -2.30 -7.95
CA ASP A 78 -11.22 -3.10 -8.54
C ASP A 78 -10.70 -4.48 -8.94
N LEU A 79 -10.81 -5.45 -8.02
CA LEU A 79 -10.41 -6.82 -8.30
C LEU A 79 -11.21 -7.82 -7.45
N LYS A 80 -12.00 -8.65 -8.15
CA LYS A 80 -12.50 -9.94 -7.69
C LYS A 80 -11.77 -11.05 -8.44
N VAL A 81 -10.83 -11.73 -7.80
CA VAL A 81 -10.00 -12.74 -8.47
C VAL A 81 -10.86 -13.89 -9.02
N ALA A 82 -11.91 -14.27 -8.30
CA ALA A 82 -12.87 -15.28 -8.75
C ALA A 82 -13.64 -14.88 -10.03
N ALA A 83 -13.81 -13.58 -10.30
CA ALA A 83 -14.42 -13.10 -11.55
C ALA A 83 -13.47 -13.22 -12.75
N LEU A 84 -12.18 -13.44 -12.50
CA LEU A 84 -11.12 -13.61 -13.49
C LEU A 84 -10.55 -15.04 -13.42
N ASN A 85 -11.45 -16.03 -13.43
CA ASN A 85 -11.14 -17.47 -13.40
C ASN A 85 -10.28 -17.93 -12.21
N GLY A 86 -10.23 -17.14 -11.12
CA GLY A 86 -9.35 -17.43 -10.00
C GLY A 86 -7.86 -17.16 -10.29
N SER A 87 -7.55 -16.38 -11.33
CA SER A 87 -6.19 -16.24 -11.87
C SER A 87 -5.64 -14.83 -11.69
N PHE A 88 -4.71 -14.66 -10.75
CA PHE A 88 -3.93 -13.42 -10.64
C PHE A 88 -3.11 -13.13 -11.90
N SER A 89 -2.67 -14.17 -12.63
CA SER A 89 -1.99 -13.97 -13.91
C SER A 89 -2.91 -13.35 -14.96
N GLU A 90 -4.18 -13.79 -15.03
CA GLU A 90 -5.17 -13.15 -15.91
C GLU A 90 -5.45 -11.71 -15.48
N ALA A 91 -5.57 -11.48 -14.17
CA ALA A 91 -5.77 -10.15 -13.62
C ALA A 91 -4.61 -9.18 -13.90
N GLN A 92 -3.36 -9.66 -13.99
CA GLN A 92 -2.22 -8.84 -14.43
C GLN A 92 -2.26 -8.49 -15.92
N ARG A 93 -2.83 -9.34 -16.78
CA ARG A 93 -2.84 -9.13 -18.23
C ARG A 93 -4.01 -8.27 -18.69
N THR A 94 -5.19 -8.54 -18.14
CA THR A 94 -6.47 -8.03 -18.64
C THR A 94 -7.45 -7.69 -17.51
N GLY A 95 -6.95 -7.37 -16.33
CA GLY A 95 -7.74 -6.91 -15.20
C GLY A 95 -8.25 -5.47 -15.34
N SER A 96 -8.77 -4.93 -14.22
CA SER A 96 -9.34 -3.58 -14.20
C SER A 96 -8.27 -2.51 -14.33
N ARG A 97 -8.61 -1.42 -15.04
CA ARG A 97 -7.81 -0.20 -15.20
C ARG A 97 -8.33 0.97 -14.37
N TYR A 98 -9.29 0.69 -13.49
CA TYR A 98 -10.07 1.67 -12.76
C TYR A 98 -9.72 1.66 -11.28
N LEU A 99 -9.92 2.80 -10.63
CA LEU A 99 -9.97 2.95 -9.18
C LEU A 99 -11.41 2.99 -8.73
N GLU A 100 -11.68 2.37 -7.57
CA GLU A 100 -12.95 2.54 -6.87
C GLU A 100 -12.77 3.57 -5.75
N ILE A 101 -13.60 4.61 -5.77
CA ILE A 101 -13.42 5.76 -4.88
C ILE A 101 -14.72 6.14 -4.18
N TRP A 102 -14.65 6.30 -2.86
CA TRP A 102 -15.69 6.87 -2.02
C TRP A 102 -15.21 8.15 -1.35
N GLU A 103 -16.16 9.02 -1.02
CA GLU A 103 -15.91 10.31 -0.37
C GLU A 103 -16.90 10.48 0.79
N SER A 104 -16.44 10.99 1.92
CA SER A 104 -17.27 11.32 3.08
C SER A 104 -16.81 12.64 3.71
N THR A 105 -17.71 13.31 4.43
CA THR A 105 -17.37 14.48 5.27
C THR A 105 -17.32 14.13 6.75
N ASP A 106 -17.65 12.89 7.14
CA ASP A 106 -17.77 12.52 8.55
C ASP A 106 -17.40 11.05 8.87
N LEU A 107 -16.79 10.33 7.91
CA LEU A 107 -16.42 8.90 7.99
C LEU A 107 -17.59 7.91 8.14
N VAL A 108 -18.83 8.39 8.27
CA VAL A 108 -20.03 7.55 8.47
C VAL A 108 -20.90 7.54 7.22
N HIS A 109 -21.22 8.71 6.70
CA HIS A 109 -22.03 8.87 5.51
C HIS A 109 -21.11 9.02 4.30
N TRP A 110 -21.03 7.96 3.51
CA TRP A 110 -20.23 7.91 2.30
C TRP A 110 -21.12 8.19 1.08
N GLY A 111 -20.61 8.98 0.15
CA GLY A 111 -21.24 9.22 -1.14
C GLY A 111 -21.19 7.98 -2.05
N ASP A 112 -21.77 8.12 -3.25
CA ASP A 112 -21.81 7.04 -4.23
C ASP A 112 -20.40 6.58 -4.66
N GLN A 113 -20.27 5.28 -4.91
CA GLN A 113 -19.08 4.68 -5.51
C GLN A 113 -18.76 5.32 -6.85
N ARG A 114 -17.50 5.73 -7.05
CA ARG A 114 -16.96 6.22 -8.32
C ARG A 114 -16.00 5.19 -8.92
N HIS A 115 -16.29 4.73 -10.13
CA HIS A 115 -15.44 3.85 -10.93
C HIS A 115 -14.63 4.67 -11.94
N VAL A 116 -13.40 5.07 -11.58
CA VAL A 116 -12.63 6.09 -12.32
C VAL A 116 -11.51 5.46 -13.13
N LEU A 117 -11.53 5.65 -14.45
CA LEU A 117 -10.48 5.15 -15.34
C LEU A 117 -9.22 5.99 -15.15
N VAL A 118 -8.12 5.38 -14.70
CA VAL A 118 -6.84 6.07 -14.52
C VAL A 118 -5.72 5.49 -15.37
N SER A 119 -5.74 4.18 -15.62
CA SER A 119 -4.65 3.52 -16.35
C SER A 119 -4.85 3.52 -17.87
N PRO A 120 -3.77 3.70 -18.65
CA PRO A 120 -3.85 3.78 -20.10
C PRO A 120 -4.31 2.45 -20.71
N PRO A 121 -4.73 2.43 -22.00
CA PRO A 121 -5.09 1.18 -22.69
C PRO A 121 -3.98 0.11 -22.62
N ALA A 122 -2.72 0.55 -22.60
CA ALA A 122 -1.53 -0.29 -22.47
C ALA A 122 -1.44 -1.04 -21.13
N ALA A 123 -2.16 -0.63 -20.09
CA ALA A 123 -2.11 -1.30 -18.81
C ALA A 123 -2.94 -2.59 -18.81
N GLY A 124 -2.43 -3.61 -18.12
CA GLY A 124 -3.15 -4.84 -17.79
C GLY A 124 -3.97 -4.74 -16.51
N ASN A 125 -3.59 -3.85 -15.59
CA ASN A 125 -4.21 -3.72 -14.27
C ASN A 125 -3.94 -2.36 -13.62
N THR A 126 -4.58 -2.08 -12.48
CA THR A 126 -4.37 -0.91 -11.60
C THR A 126 -4.55 -1.37 -10.15
N TRP A 127 -3.44 -1.61 -9.45
CA TRP A 127 -3.44 -2.31 -8.15
C TRP A 127 -2.78 -1.53 -7.02
N ALA A 128 -3.27 -1.77 -5.80
CA ALA A 128 -2.79 -1.21 -4.54
C ALA A 128 -2.58 0.32 -4.60
N PRO A 129 -3.65 1.09 -4.89
CA PRO A 129 -3.55 2.53 -5.02
C PRO A 129 -3.40 3.20 -3.65
N GLU A 130 -2.49 4.15 -3.54
CA GLU A 130 -2.47 5.11 -2.43
C GLU A 130 -2.24 6.53 -2.95
N ALA A 131 -2.38 7.52 -2.08
CA ALA A 131 -2.23 8.92 -2.44
C ALA A 131 -1.60 9.75 -1.32
N TYR A 132 -0.77 10.72 -1.70
CA TYR A 132 -0.19 11.68 -0.76
C TYR A 132 -0.30 13.10 -1.29
N TRP A 133 -0.62 14.06 -0.42
CA TRP A 133 -0.62 15.48 -0.80
C TRP A 133 0.79 16.04 -0.83
N ASP A 134 1.18 16.63 -1.95
CA ASP A 134 2.46 17.30 -2.12
C ASP A 134 2.23 18.81 -2.27
N ASP A 135 2.76 19.57 -1.31
CA ASP A 135 2.62 21.03 -1.24
C ASP A 135 3.33 21.75 -2.40
N GLU A 136 4.39 21.17 -2.96
CA GLU A 136 5.17 21.80 -4.03
C GLU A 136 4.38 21.83 -5.34
N ILE A 137 3.61 20.78 -5.62
CA ILE A 137 2.74 20.70 -6.79
C ILE A 137 1.30 21.16 -6.51
N GLY A 138 0.91 21.26 -5.23
CA GLY A 138 -0.43 21.66 -4.80
C GLY A 138 -1.52 20.69 -5.31
N ALA A 139 -1.23 19.40 -5.25
CA ALA A 139 -2.08 18.29 -5.69
C ALA A 139 -1.72 17.00 -4.95
N TYR A 140 -2.63 16.02 -4.98
CA TYR A 140 -2.31 14.66 -4.57
C TYR A 140 -1.53 13.96 -5.66
N ALA A 141 -0.41 13.34 -5.29
CA ALA A 141 0.25 12.31 -6.06
C ALA A 141 -0.40 10.96 -5.73
N VAL A 142 -1.05 10.33 -6.71
CA VAL A 142 -1.74 9.04 -6.59
C VAL A 142 -0.94 8.01 -7.35
N TYR A 143 -0.54 6.93 -6.68
CA TYR A 143 0.33 5.91 -7.24
C TYR A 143 -0.24 4.51 -7.07
N TRP A 144 0.10 3.61 -8.00
CA TRP A 144 -0.40 2.23 -8.06
C TRP A 144 0.57 1.38 -8.89
N SER A 145 0.41 0.05 -8.89
CA SER A 145 1.18 -0.83 -9.78
C SER A 145 0.38 -1.27 -11.01
N SER A 146 1.05 -1.36 -12.15
CA SER A 146 0.50 -1.84 -13.42
C SER A 146 1.53 -2.63 -14.23
N ASN A 147 1.11 -3.77 -14.77
CA ASN A 147 1.76 -4.38 -15.93
C ASN A 147 1.40 -3.54 -17.16
N LEU A 148 2.38 -2.99 -17.90
CA LEU A 148 2.13 -2.28 -19.16
C LEU A 148 2.57 -3.12 -20.37
N TYR A 149 1.96 -2.88 -21.51
CA TYR A 149 2.20 -3.62 -22.74
C TYR A 149 2.55 -2.66 -23.86
N ASP A 150 3.45 -3.11 -24.74
CA ASP A 150 3.90 -2.33 -25.90
C ASP A 150 3.38 -2.95 -27.21
N GLY A 151 3.62 -2.25 -28.32
CA GLY A 151 3.23 -2.70 -29.66
C GLY A 151 1.73 -2.95 -29.78
N ALA A 152 1.34 -4.01 -30.50
CA ALA A 152 -0.07 -4.35 -30.70
C ALA A 152 -0.79 -4.73 -29.38
N ALA A 153 -0.08 -5.31 -28.42
CA ALA A 153 -0.62 -5.69 -27.11
C ALA A 153 -0.94 -4.48 -26.21
N ALA A 154 -0.41 -3.30 -26.54
CA ALA A 154 -0.76 -2.04 -25.88
C ALA A 154 -2.24 -1.65 -26.10
N THR A 155 -2.84 -2.07 -27.21
CA THR A 155 -4.22 -1.71 -27.57
C THR A 155 -5.15 -2.91 -27.67
N ASP A 156 -4.61 -4.13 -27.78
CA ASP A 156 -5.38 -5.37 -27.85
C ASP A 156 -4.98 -6.33 -26.73
N GLY A 157 -5.84 -6.42 -25.70
CA GLY A 157 -5.64 -7.31 -24.56
C GLY A 157 -5.62 -8.79 -24.92
N ALA A 158 -6.22 -9.20 -26.05
CA ALA A 158 -6.22 -10.60 -26.48
C ALA A 158 -4.83 -11.08 -26.92
N LEU A 159 -3.90 -10.15 -27.20
CA LEU A 159 -2.51 -10.46 -27.56
C LEU A 159 -1.61 -10.63 -26.33
N ARG A 160 -2.13 -10.43 -25.11
CA ARG A 160 -1.37 -10.52 -23.86
C ARG A 160 -1.36 -11.97 -23.39
N ASN A 161 -0.37 -12.74 -23.86
CA ASN A 161 -0.23 -14.16 -23.53
C ASN A 161 0.43 -14.39 -22.16
N GLU A 162 1.21 -13.44 -21.67
CA GLU A 162 1.89 -13.50 -20.37
C GLU A 162 1.85 -12.13 -19.68
N PRO A 163 1.89 -12.08 -18.34
CA PRO A 163 2.14 -10.84 -17.62
C PRO A 163 3.47 -10.24 -18.06
N THR A 164 3.62 -8.91 -18.08
CA THR A 164 4.95 -8.29 -18.10
C THR A 164 5.54 -8.34 -16.69
N TYR A 165 5.89 -7.19 -16.11
CA TYR A 165 6.12 -7.01 -14.68
C TYR A 165 5.40 -5.76 -14.18
N GLY A 166 5.16 -5.69 -12.87
CA GLY A 166 4.59 -4.52 -12.20
C GLY A 166 5.52 -3.31 -12.26
N ARG A 167 5.04 -2.22 -12.87
CA ARG A 167 5.65 -0.89 -12.82
C ARG A 167 4.82 -0.01 -11.90
N MET A 168 5.49 0.74 -11.03
CA MET A 168 4.80 1.75 -10.25
C MET A 168 4.46 2.92 -11.15
N MET A 169 3.18 3.28 -11.19
CA MET A 169 2.61 4.39 -11.92
C MET A 169 2.27 5.52 -10.95
N ILE A 170 2.21 6.75 -11.46
CA ILE A 170 1.80 7.92 -10.69
C ILE A 170 1.00 8.89 -11.56
N ALA A 171 -0.05 9.47 -11.00
CA ALA A 171 -0.82 10.56 -11.58
C ALA A 171 -1.14 11.60 -10.51
N THR A 172 -1.54 12.80 -10.92
CA THR A 172 -1.92 13.87 -10.00
C THR A 172 -3.41 14.15 -10.06
N THR A 173 -4.00 14.51 -8.93
CA THR A 173 -5.40 14.96 -8.83
C THR A 173 -5.56 15.98 -7.71
N LYS A 174 -6.62 16.78 -7.74
CA LYS A 174 -7.03 17.64 -6.61
C LYS A 174 -8.32 17.19 -5.96
N ASP A 175 -9.09 16.33 -6.61
CA ASP A 175 -10.49 16.06 -6.28
C ASP A 175 -10.87 14.58 -6.32
N PHE A 176 -9.94 13.69 -6.71
CA PHE A 176 -10.19 12.26 -6.93
C PHE A 176 -11.33 11.99 -7.93
N ARG A 177 -11.49 12.88 -8.90
CA ARG A 177 -12.42 12.75 -10.04
C ARG A 177 -11.69 12.90 -11.36
N THR A 178 -10.84 13.91 -11.45
CA THR A 178 -10.03 14.20 -12.64
C THR A 178 -8.57 13.93 -12.32
N PHE A 179 -7.93 13.12 -13.15
CA PHE A 179 -6.53 12.74 -12.99
C PHE A 179 -5.72 13.27 -14.17
N SER A 180 -4.46 13.64 -13.92
CA SER A 180 -3.51 13.86 -15.00
C SER A 180 -3.26 12.56 -15.77
N ALA A 181 -2.65 12.67 -16.94
CA ALA A 181 -2.11 11.48 -17.61
C ALA A 181 -1.11 10.77 -16.67
N PRO A 182 -1.22 9.45 -16.47
CA PRO A 182 -0.31 8.71 -15.62
C PRO A 182 1.09 8.64 -16.24
N GLN A 183 2.10 8.63 -15.40
CA GLN A 183 3.50 8.43 -15.76
C GLN A 183 4.07 7.24 -15.00
N VAL A 184 5.11 6.61 -15.53
CA VAL A 184 5.87 5.61 -14.79
C VAL A 184 6.71 6.32 -13.72
N TRP A 185 6.60 5.84 -12.48
CA TRP A 185 7.33 6.30 -11.29
C TRP A 185 8.50 5.38 -10.96
N MET A 186 8.30 4.06 -11.05
CA MET A 186 9.36 3.07 -10.91
C MET A 186 9.24 2.01 -12.00
N ASP A 187 10.31 1.85 -12.78
CA ASP A 187 10.44 0.86 -13.85
C ASP A 187 11.66 -0.02 -13.62
N VAL A 188 11.49 -1.09 -12.85
CA VAL A 188 12.57 -2.05 -12.58
C VAL A 188 12.03 -3.46 -12.70
N CYS A 189 12.54 -4.21 -13.67
CA CYS A 189 12.22 -5.62 -13.83
C CYS A 189 12.87 -6.45 -12.71
N ARG A 190 12.05 -7.21 -11.97
CA ARG A 190 12.50 -8.04 -10.83
C ARG A 190 12.51 -9.54 -11.14
N GLY A 191 12.15 -9.91 -12.36
CA GLY A 191 12.16 -11.28 -12.90
C GLY A 191 12.76 -11.37 -14.30
N ASN A 192 12.07 -12.09 -15.19
CA ASN A 192 12.50 -12.26 -16.59
C ASN A 192 11.79 -11.32 -17.59
N GLY A 193 10.97 -10.39 -17.11
CA GLY A 193 10.19 -9.45 -17.92
C GLY A 193 8.79 -9.96 -18.29
N HIS A 194 8.52 -11.25 -18.06
CA HIS A 194 7.33 -11.97 -18.54
C HIS A 194 6.70 -12.88 -17.47
N ASP A 195 7.08 -12.70 -16.20
CA ASP A 195 6.69 -13.54 -15.06
C ASP A 195 5.87 -12.79 -14.00
N GLY A 196 5.49 -11.54 -14.30
CA GLY A 196 4.76 -10.64 -13.41
C GLY A 196 5.66 -9.85 -12.45
N ARG A 197 6.92 -10.25 -12.27
CA ARG A 197 7.73 -9.81 -11.12
C ARG A 197 8.33 -8.44 -11.34
N GLY A 198 7.78 -7.46 -10.66
CA GLY A 198 8.26 -6.09 -10.64
C GLY A 198 8.22 -5.51 -9.25
N LEU A 199 7.62 -4.32 -9.15
CA LEU A 199 7.37 -3.61 -7.90
C LEU A 199 5.88 -3.41 -7.73
N ILE A 200 5.42 -3.55 -6.49
CA ILE A 200 4.00 -3.43 -6.14
C ILE A 200 3.88 -2.97 -4.67
N ASP A 201 2.68 -2.56 -4.27
CA ASP A 201 2.32 -2.26 -2.89
C ASP A 201 3.22 -1.18 -2.29
N ALA A 202 3.30 -0.01 -2.94
CA ALA A 202 4.03 1.10 -2.39
C ALA A 202 3.20 1.81 -1.31
N THR A 203 3.87 2.28 -0.26
CA THR A 203 3.30 3.22 0.71
C THR A 203 4.31 4.30 1.06
N VAL A 204 3.83 5.52 1.32
CA VAL A 204 4.66 6.72 1.49
C VAL A 204 4.42 7.40 2.84
N ALA A 205 5.51 7.84 3.47
CA ALA A 205 5.50 8.68 4.65
C ALA A 205 6.36 9.94 4.43
N ARG A 206 6.08 10.99 5.20
CA ARG A 206 6.88 12.22 5.24
C ARG A 206 7.39 12.45 6.67
N ASP A 207 8.69 12.60 6.85
CA ASP A 207 9.31 12.98 8.13
C ASP A 207 10.24 14.19 7.89
N GLY A 208 9.81 15.37 8.35
CA GLY A 208 10.44 16.64 7.99
C GLY A 208 10.42 16.89 6.48
N ASP A 209 11.60 17.17 5.92
CA ASP A 209 11.78 17.44 4.49
C ASP A 209 12.01 16.17 3.66
N TRP A 210 11.96 14.99 4.28
CA TRP A 210 12.20 13.70 3.62
C TRP A 210 10.90 12.97 3.36
N TRP A 211 10.78 12.49 2.12
CA TRP A 211 9.86 11.43 1.73
C TRP A 211 10.52 10.09 1.99
N TYR A 212 9.73 9.15 2.52
CA TYR A 212 10.08 7.75 2.67
C TYR A 212 9.07 6.92 1.90
N ARG A 213 9.53 5.89 1.21
CA ARG A 213 8.64 4.89 0.60
C ARG A 213 9.04 3.49 1.00
N PHE A 214 8.03 2.65 1.17
CA PHE A 214 8.15 1.22 1.37
C PHE A 214 7.50 0.56 0.18
N VAL A 215 8.19 -0.37 -0.47
CA VAL A 215 7.67 -1.05 -1.66
C VAL A 215 8.03 -2.54 -1.61
N LYS A 216 7.13 -3.40 -2.09
CA LYS A 216 7.41 -4.82 -2.25
C LYS A 216 8.27 -5.04 -3.49
N ASP A 217 9.43 -5.66 -3.29
CA ASP A 217 10.28 -6.17 -4.36
C ASP A 217 9.93 -7.63 -4.64
N GLU A 218 9.38 -7.93 -5.82
CA GLU A 218 8.96 -9.29 -6.18
C GLU A 218 10.12 -10.22 -6.60
N ARG A 219 11.37 -9.74 -6.63
CA ARG A 219 12.55 -10.61 -6.73
C ARG A 219 12.76 -11.37 -5.42
N THR A 220 12.64 -10.67 -4.31
CA THR A 220 12.90 -11.18 -2.95
C THR A 220 11.62 -11.46 -2.18
N MET A 221 10.47 -10.96 -2.64
CA MET A 221 9.17 -10.96 -1.92
C MET A 221 9.29 -10.29 -0.54
N THR A 222 10.10 -9.24 -0.44
CA THR A 222 10.35 -8.49 0.79
C THR A 222 10.10 -7.01 0.57
N ILE A 223 9.96 -6.28 1.68
CA ILE A 223 9.80 -4.83 1.65
C ILE A 223 11.17 -4.16 1.70
N ARG A 224 11.37 -3.15 0.86
CA ARG A 224 12.52 -2.25 0.88
C ARG A 224 12.07 -0.84 1.24
N GLU A 225 12.93 -0.12 1.94
CA GLU A 225 12.73 1.26 2.40
C GLU A 225 13.71 2.19 1.69
N GLU A 226 13.19 3.26 1.11
CA GLU A 226 13.95 4.28 0.41
C GLU A 226 13.50 5.66 0.84
N ARG A 227 14.35 6.67 0.65
CA ARG A 227 14.03 8.06 0.95
C ARG A 227 14.45 9.03 -0.17
N SER A 228 13.79 10.17 -0.26
CA SER A 228 14.08 11.23 -1.24
C SER A 228 13.63 12.59 -0.72
N HIS A 229 14.19 13.68 -1.24
CA HIS A 229 13.61 15.01 -1.08
C HIS A 229 12.53 15.32 -2.14
N ASP A 230 12.46 14.51 -3.20
CA ASP A 230 11.47 14.62 -4.28
C ASP A 230 10.60 13.35 -4.33
N LEU A 231 9.31 13.50 -3.99
CA LEU A 231 8.32 12.41 -4.06
C LEU A 231 8.16 11.87 -5.49
N LEU A 232 8.20 12.76 -6.48
CA LEU A 232 7.97 12.43 -7.88
C LEU A 232 9.24 11.89 -8.57
N GLY A 233 10.37 11.88 -7.87
CA GLY A 233 11.63 11.33 -8.35
C GLY A 233 11.45 9.93 -8.92
N LYS A 234 11.90 9.71 -10.15
CA LYS A 234 11.70 8.45 -10.89
C LYS A 234 12.86 7.49 -10.70
N VAL A 235 12.57 6.20 -10.78
CA VAL A 235 13.58 5.13 -10.78
C VAL A 235 13.38 4.26 -12.02
N HIS A 236 14.45 4.02 -12.77
CA HIS A 236 14.44 3.20 -13.99
C HIS A 236 15.67 2.28 -14.04
N GLY A 237 15.49 1.06 -14.51
CA GLY A 237 16.56 0.08 -14.75
C GLY A 237 17.09 -0.60 -13.49
N MET A 238 17.56 0.16 -12.50
CA MET A 238 18.10 -0.35 -11.24
C MET A 238 17.47 0.34 -10.03
N LEU A 239 17.32 -0.41 -8.93
CA LEU A 239 16.87 0.18 -7.68
C LEU A 239 18.03 0.90 -6.97
N PRO A 240 17.73 1.95 -6.18
CA PRO A 240 18.70 2.58 -5.30
C PRO A 240 19.49 1.56 -4.46
N GLY A 241 20.81 1.74 -4.38
CA GLY A 241 21.70 0.87 -3.62
C GLY A 241 22.04 -0.48 -4.27
N GLU A 242 21.49 -0.82 -5.44
CA GLU A 242 21.94 -1.98 -6.20
C GLU A 242 23.31 -1.70 -6.86
N MET A 243 24.28 -2.59 -6.64
CA MET A 243 25.57 -2.59 -7.31
C MET A 243 25.59 -3.70 -8.36
N PHE A 244 26.10 -3.42 -9.57
CA PHE A 244 26.34 -4.47 -10.57
C PHE A 244 27.27 -5.54 -9.99
N SER A 245 26.88 -6.82 -10.05
CA SER A 245 27.88 -7.87 -10.12
C SER A 245 28.41 -7.88 -11.55
N SER A 246 29.71 -7.66 -11.71
CA SER A 246 30.39 -7.45 -13.00
C SER A 246 30.44 -8.68 -13.92
N PHE A 247 29.48 -9.61 -13.81
CA PHE A 247 29.49 -10.86 -14.56
C PHE A 247 28.29 -11.08 -15.50
N ASP A 248 27.21 -10.27 -15.41
CA ASP A 248 25.94 -10.62 -16.07
C ASP A 248 25.44 -9.70 -17.20
N SER A 249 26.20 -8.70 -17.68
CA SER A 249 25.78 -8.01 -18.92
C SER A 249 26.88 -7.14 -19.53
N LEU A 250 27.45 -7.63 -20.64
CA LEU A 250 28.08 -6.83 -21.70
C LEU A 250 27.14 -6.69 -22.91
N SER A 251 25.83 -6.93 -22.75
CA SER A 251 24.90 -7.04 -23.91
C SER A 251 23.60 -6.26 -23.79
N ALA A 252 23.42 -5.40 -22.79
CA ALA A 252 22.16 -4.67 -22.59
C ALA A 252 22.32 -3.15 -22.36
N LEU A 253 23.46 -2.55 -22.70
CA LEU A 253 23.57 -1.09 -22.69
C LEU A 253 23.25 -0.57 -24.09
N ASP A 254 22.07 0.04 -24.23
CA ASP A 254 21.81 1.03 -25.27
C ASP A 254 22.70 2.25 -24.96
N GLU A 255 23.58 2.64 -25.89
CA GLU A 255 24.67 3.61 -25.64
C GLU A 255 24.17 5.06 -25.36
N ASN A 256 22.86 5.28 -25.20
CA ASN A 256 22.26 6.59 -25.01
C ASN A 256 21.56 6.82 -23.65
N ASP A 257 21.60 5.89 -22.71
CA ASP A 257 20.95 6.05 -21.39
C ASP A 257 21.96 5.95 -20.23
N ALA A 258 22.98 6.80 -20.27
CA ALA A 258 23.97 6.92 -19.22
C ALA A 258 23.68 8.15 -18.33
N THR A 259 22.65 8.03 -17.49
CA THR A 259 22.58 8.73 -16.21
C THR A 259 22.52 7.67 -15.11
N LEU A 260 23.69 7.10 -14.79
CA LEU A 260 23.90 6.41 -13.52
C LEU A 260 23.98 7.49 -12.43
N ASP A 261 22.83 8.05 -12.07
CA ASP A 261 22.72 9.07 -11.03
C ASP A 261 22.72 8.39 -9.66
N GLY A 262 23.85 7.79 -9.31
CA GLY A 262 24.23 7.63 -7.92
C GLY A 262 24.73 8.99 -7.43
N GLU A 263 23.99 9.60 -6.50
CA GLU A 263 24.33 10.88 -5.86
C GLU A 263 24.08 12.16 -6.69
N SER A 264 22.89 12.31 -7.29
CA SER A 264 22.33 13.65 -7.50
C SER A 264 21.42 14.00 -6.31
N ASP A 265 21.46 15.25 -5.85
CA ASP A 265 20.79 15.82 -4.64
C ASP A 265 19.24 15.72 -4.64
N GLY A 266 18.62 14.92 -5.52
CA GLY A 266 17.16 14.71 -5.59
C GLY A 266 16.70 13.28 -5.93
N GLY A 267 17.62 12.31 -6.05
CA GLY A 267 17.27 10.91 -6.33
C GLY A 267 16.84 10.11 -5.09
N TRP A 268 16.08 9.02 -5.30
CA TRP A 268 15.77 8.08 -4.23
C TRP A 268 17.03 7.35 -3.74
N GLN A 269 17.17 7.25 -2.42
CA GLN A 269 18.28 6.61 -1.72
C GLN A 269 17.79 5.41 -0.94
N LEU A 270 18.53 4.30 -0.99
CA LEU A 270 18.25 3.14 -0.15
C LEU A 270 18.49 3.48 1.32
N VAL A 271 17.50 3.22 2.16
CA VAL A 271 17.66 3.17 3.62
C VAL A 271 17.94 1.74 4.03
N ARG A 272 17.04 0.81 3.71
CA ARG A 272 17.14 -0.58 4.14
C ARG A 272 16.48 -1.54 3.15
N GLU A 273 17.18 -2.61 2.81
CA GLU A 273 16.56 -3.79 2.18
C GLU A 273 16.02 -4.76 3.24
N ASN A 274 14.99 -5.53 2.88
CA ASN A 274 14.45 -6.59 3.74
C ASN A 274 13.97 -6.05 5.10
N VAL A 275 13.19 -4.98 5.07
CA VAL A 275 12.60 -4.37 6.27
C VAL A 275 11.86 -5.44 7.07
N GLY A 276 12.16 -5.53 8.36
CA GLY A 276 11.56 -6.49 9.29
C GLY A 276 12.05 -7.94 9.18
N VAL A 277 12.78 -8.32 8.12
CA VAL A 277 13.19 -9.73 7.92
C VAL A 277 14.12 -10.21 9.03
N GLY A 278 13.81 -11.38 9.58
CA GLY A 278 14.51 -11.99 10.70
C GLY A 278 14.01 -11.54 12.08
N LEU A 279 13.25 -10.44 12.17
CA LEU A 279 12.57 -10.05 13.41
C LEU A 279 11.35 -10.95 13.67
N SER A 280 10.86 -10.98 14.92
CA SER A 280 9.71 -11.80 15.28
C SER A 280 8.44 -11.38 14.52
N ASN A 281 7.76 -12.35 13.90
CA ASN A 281 6.43 -12.11 13.32
C ASN A 281 5.30 -12.26 14.36
N GLY A 282 5.63 -12.42 15.64
CA GLY A 282 4.67 -12.57 16.72
C GLY A 282 4.15 -14.00 16.93
N GLU A 283 4.27 -14.88 15.93
CA GLU A 283 3.89 -16.29 16.03
C GLU A 283 4.96 -17.16 16.68
N LYS A 284 4.56 -18.37 17.09
CA LYS A 284 5.45 -19.37 17.68
C LYS A 284 5.47 -20.64 16.84
N ALA A 285 6.63 -21.29 16.75
CA ALA A 285 6.76 -22.64 16.22
C ALA A 285 6.24 -23.69 17.23
N GLU A 286 6.19 -24.96 16.81
CA GLU A 286 5.71 -26.06 17.67
C GLU A 286 6.55 -26.22 18.95
N ASP A 287 7.84 -25.90 18.89
CA ASP A 287 8.76 -25.92 20.03
C ASP A 287 8.66 -24.66 20.93
N GLY A 288 7.76 -23.74 20.59
CA GLY A 288 7.53 -22.49 21.30
C GLY A 288 8.50 -21.35 20.94
N SER A 289 9.46 -21.57 20.05
CA SER A 289 10.38 -20.52 19.59
C SER A 289 9.64 -19.47 18.74
N PRO A 290 10.05 -18.17 18.79
CA PRO A 290 9.45 -17.14 17.95
C PRO A 290 9.70 -17.42 16.46
N LYS A 291 8.67 -17.34 15.63
CA LYS A 291 8.83 -17.42 14.18
C LYS A 291 9.37 -16.07 13.64
N PRO A 292 10.36 -16.08 12.74
CA PRO A 292 10.82 -14.87 12.09
C PRO A 292 9.84 -14.44 10.99
N PHE A 293 9.76 -13.13 10.75
CA PHE A 293 9.23 -12.58 9.52
C PHE A 293 10.23 -12.82 8.39
N THR A 294 9.76 -13.28 7.23
CA THR A 294 10.62 -13.75 6.14
C THR A 294 10.37 -12.99 4.84
N ARG A 295 9.10 -12.79 4.49
CA ARG A 295 8.59 -12.22 3.24
C ARG A 295 7.25 -11.58 3.54
N GLY A 296 6.79 -10.64 2.73
CA GLY A 296 5.49 -9.98 2.92
C GLY A 296 5.12 -9.05 1.78
N GLU A 297 3.97 -8.42 1.93
CA GLU A 297 3.36 -7.54 0.95
C GLU A 297 2.50 -6.48 1.63
N GLY A 298 1.89 -5.57 0.87
CA GLY A 298 0.98 -4.55 1.40
C GLY A 298 1.50 -3.77 2.61
N PRO A 299 2.73 -3.19 2.57
CA PRO A 299 3.21 -2.36 3.66
C PRO A 299 2.26 -1.17 3.89
N CYS A 300 2.00 -0.86 5.16
CA CYS A 300 1.20 0.28 5.60
C CYS A 300 2.03 1.05 6.63
N ILE A 301 2.65 2.15 6.21
CA ILE A 301 3.40 3.06 7.09
C ILE A 301 2.47 4.16 7.60
N PHE A 302 2.52 4.45 8.90
CA PHE A 302 1.76 5.57 9.47
C PHE A 302 2.44 6.15 10.72
N PRO A 303 2.29 7.46 10.97
CA PRO A 303 2.83 8.08 12.17
C PRO A 303 2.02 7.68 13.40
N ALA A 304 2.69 7.55 14.53
CA ALA A 304 2.03 7.48 15.82
C ALA A 304 1.43 8.84 16.17
N ASN A 305 0.22 8.84 16.71
CA ASN A 305 -0.38 10.01 17.32
C ASN A 305 0.48 10.48 18.51
N PRO A 306 0.53 11.80 18.78
CA PRO A 306 1.07 12.31 20.03
C PRO A 306 0.43 11.60 21.23
N GLY A 307 1.26 11.03 22.11
CA GLY A 307 0.79 10.31 23.30
C GLY A 307 0.27 8.89 23.04
N ASP A 308 0.55 8.29 21.88
CA ASP A 308 0.29 6.86 21.66
C ASP A 308 0.96 6.02 22.75
N VAL A 309 0.22 5.07 23.32
CA VAL A 309 0.64 4.31 24.50
C VAL A 309 1.84 3.38 24.26
N ASN A 310 2.20 3.13 23.01
CA ASN A 310 3.31 2.25 22.66
C ASN A 310 4.66 2.99 22.58
N GLY A 311 4.66 4.33 22.58
CA GLY A 311 5.86 5.14 22.71
C GLY A 311 6.79 5.17 21.50
N TYR A 312 6.30 4.85 20.30
CA TYR A 312 7.05 4.96 19.02
C TYR A 312 6.61 6.20 18.23
N ARG A 313 7.40 6.60 17.23
CA ARG A 313 7.03 7.68 16.28
C ARG A 313 6.34 7.14 15.03
N TRP A 314 6.66 5.91 14.64
CA TRP A 314 6.20 5.32 13.39
C TRP A 314 5.84 3.85 13.61
N PHE A 315 4.78 3.41 12.93
CA PHE A 315 4.39 2.01 12.81
C PHE A 315 4.39 1.61 11.35
N LEU A 316 4.92 0.41 11.08
CA LEU A 316 4.87 -0.23 9.78
C LEU A 316 4.20 -1.58 9.95
N PHE A 317 3.03 -1.74 9.33
CA PHE A 317 2.36 -3.04 9.25
C PHE A 317 2.65 -3.66 7.89
N ILE A 318 3.10 -4.90 7.86
CA ILE A 318 3.35 -5.65 6.61
C ILE A 318 2.46 -6.88 6.59
N ASP A 319 1.67 -7.06 5.54
CA ASP A 319 0.82 -8.23 5.38
C ASP A 319 1.69 -9.47 5.11
N GLN A 320 1.52 -10.51 5.93
CA GLN A 320 2.22 -11.79 5.75
C GLN A 320 1.23 -12.90 5.39
N PRO A 321 0.93 -13.09 4.09
CA PRO A 321 0.10 -14.19 3.61
C PRO A 321 0.73 -15.56 3.87
N SER A 322 -0.07 -16.61 3.84
CA SER A 322 0.39 -17.98 4.03
C SER A 322 1.34 -18.46 2.94
N TYR A 323 1.25 -17.93 1.71
CA TYR A 323 2.24 -18.20 0.65
C TYR A 323 3.57 -17.45 0.85
N HIS A 324 3.68 -16.66 1.91
CA HIS A 324 4.91 -16.05 2.43
C HIS A 324 5.21 -16.59 3.85
N ASP A 325 4.80 -17.83 4.13
CA ASP A 325 4.98 -18.54 5.42
C ASP A 325 4.35 -17.84 6.63
N GLY A 326 3.43 -16.91 6.37
CA GLY A 326 2.79 -16.07 7.36
C GLY A 326 1.46 -16.60 7.90
N PRO A 327 0.92 -15.90 8.91
CA PRO A 327 -0.35 -16.24 9.56
C PRO A 327 -1.60 -15.71 8.84
N ASN A 328 -1.49 -15.15 7.63
CA ASN A 328 -2.59 -14.47 6.91
C ASN A 328 -3.15 -13.26 7.67
N HIS A 329 -2.25 -12.42 8.17
CA HIS A 329 -2.58 -11.10 8.69
C HIS A 329 -1.34 -10.22 8.77
N TYR A 330 -1.55 -8.95 9.12
CA TYR A 330 -0.50 -8.00 9.37
C TYR A 330 0.48 -8.41 10.49
N ILE A 331 1.76 -8.16 10.21
CA ILE A 331 2.90 -8.25 11.11
C ILE A 331 3.36 -6.82 11.42
N GLY A 332 3.58 -6.51 12.69
CA GLY A 332 3.79 -5.14 13.15
C GLY A 332 5.24 -4.83 13.48
N PHE A 333 5.73 -3.73 12.95
CA PHE A 333 7.03 -3.13 13.29
C PHE A 333 6.83 -1.68 13.72
N ALA A 334 7.75 -1.17 14.54
CA ALA A 334 7.73 0.23 14.96
C ALA A 334 9.15 0.79 15.06
N THR A 335 9.31 2.09 14.83
CA THR A 335 10.59 2.79 14.94
C THR A 335 10.41 4.19 15.52
N GLN A 336 11.52 4.75 16.03
CA GLN A 336 11.62 6.17 16.39
C GLN A 336 12.07 7.04 15.21
N ASP A 337 12.76 6.43 14.25
CA ASP A 337 13.42 7.14 13.18
C ASP A 337 13.36 6.28 11.90
N LEU A 338 12.73 6.82 10.85
CA LEU A 338 12.71 6.18 9.54
C LEU A 338 14.09 6.24 8.87
N ALA A 339 14.96 7.18 9.27
CA ALA A 339 16.33 7.24 8.76
C ALA A 339 17.27 6.17 9.34
N ASP A 340 16.90 5.49 10.43
CA ASP A 340 17.74 4.47 11.05
C ASP A 340 17.49 3.10 10.38
N PRO A 341 18.42 2.60 9.54
CA PRO A 341 18.25 1.33 8.86
C PRO A 341 18.24 0.14 9.82
N ASN A 342 18.54 0.31 11.11
CA ASN A 342 18.46 -0.73 12.13
C ASN A 342 17.39 -0.44 13.20
N GLY A 343 16.59 0.62 13.04
CA GLY A 343 15.67 1.12 14.07
C GLY A 343 14.36 0.35 14.26
N TRP A 344 14.03 -0.58 13.35
CA TRP A 344 12.80 -1.33 13.38
C TRP A 344 12.76 -2.37 14.52
N ALA A 345 11.80 -2.22 15.43
CA ALA A 345 11.49 -3.17 16.50
C ALA A 345 10.20 -3.96 16.19
N PRO A 346 10.14 -5.27 16.47
CA PRO A 346 8.92 -6.05 16.28
C PRO A 346 7.91 -5.72 17.38
N VAL A 347 6.69 -5.35 16.97
CA VAL A 347 5.52 -5.16 17.85
C VAL A 347 4.40 -6.15 17.55
N SER A 348 4.66 -7.12 16.65
CA SER A 348 3.74 -8.16 16.16
C SER A 348 3.05 -8.96 17.26
N GLY A 349 3.72 -9.22 18.39
CA GLY A 349 3.13 -9.96 19.51
C GLY A 349 1.92 -9.24 20.10
N LYS A 350 2.05 -7.93 20.37
CA LYS A 350 0.96 -7.09 20.86
C LYS A 350 -0.09 -6.87 19.77
N LEU A 351 0.35 -6.56 18.53
CA LEU A 351 -0.57 -6.37 17.41
C LEU A 351 -1.49 -7.58 17.22
N ARG A 352 -0.93 -8.80 17.19
CA ARG A 352 -1.69 -10.05 16.99
C ARG A 352 -2.84 -10.21 17.99
N GLU A 353 -2.61 -9.83 19.26
CA GLU A 353 -3.62 -9.92 20.33
C GLU A 353 -4.72 -8.85 20.17
N GLY A 354 -4.38 -7.72 19.56
CA GLY A 354 -5.28 -6.59 19.34
C GLY A 354 -5.91 -6.50 17.94
N LEU A 355 -5.66 -7.44 17.03
CA LEU A 355 -6.23 -7.42 15.68
C LEU A 355 -7.76 -7.59 15.69
N PRO A 356 -8.51 -6.86 14.86
CA PRO A 356 -9.93 -7.14 14.67
C PRO A 356 -10.09 -8.49 13.94
N VAL A 357 -11.21 -9.16 14.21
CA VAL A 357 -11.53 -10.46 13.61
C VAL A 357 -12.94 -10.41 13.03
N SER A 358 -13.07 -10.84 11.79
CA SER A 358 -14.33 -10.91 11.06
C SER A 358 -15.12 -12.15 11.50
N PRO A 359 -16.45 -12.20 11.27
CA PRO A 359 -17.26 -13.35 11.72
C PRO A 359 -16.83 -14.71 11.17
N ASP A 360 -16.15 -14.75 10.03
CA ASP A 360 -15.59 -15.95 9.40
C ASP A 360 -14.16 -16.29 9.87
N GLY A 361 -13.62 -15.52 10.82
CA GLY A 361 -12.25 -15.66 11.32
C GLY A 361 -11.20 -14.88 10.53
N GLY A 362 -11.58 -14.19 9.45
CA GLY A 362 -10.68 -13.35 8.67
C GLY A 362 -10.15 -12.16 9.46
N LYS A 363 -8.86 -11.87 9.32
CA LYS A 363 -8.17 -10.73 9.94
C LYS A 363 -7.79 -9.69 8.86
N PRO A 364 -7.46 -8.44 9.24
CA PRO A 364 -6.99 -7.44 8.29
C PRO A 364 -5.85 -7.95 7.42
N ARG A 365 -6.04 -7.76 6.12
CA ARG A 365 -5.09 -7.94 5.03
C ARG A 365 -4.99 -6.60 4.30
N HIS A 366 -3.85 -6.39 3.61
CA HIS A 366 -3.53 -5.26 2.73
C HIS A 366 -4.57 -4.11 2.71
N GLY A 367 -4.30 -3.02 3.43
CA GLY A 367 -5.10 -1.79 3.55
C GLY A 367 -4.45 -0.81 4.55
N THR A 368 -5.00 0.39 4.75
CA THR A 368 -4.27 1.44 5.48
C THR A 368 -4.90 1.96 6.76
N VAL A 369 -4.03 2.46 7.63
CA VAL A 369 -4.35 3.10 8.91
C VAL A 369 -4.21 4.63 8.77
N MET A 370 -5.17 5.36 9.33
CA MET A 370 -5.16 6.83 9.36
C MET A 370 -5.47 7.35 10.77
N PRO A 371 -4.72 8.36 11.28
CA PRO A 371 -5.09 9.11 12.48
C PRO A 371 -6.48 9.74 12.43
N ILE A 372 -7.22 9.64 13.54
CA ILE A 372 -8.52 10.27 13.74
C ILE A 372 -8.62 10.93 15.13
N THR A 373 -9.51 11.91 15.24
CA THR A 373 -9.86 12.56 16.50
C THR A 373 -10.72 11.64 17.37
N ALA A 374 -10.80 11.93 18.68
CA ALA A 374 -11.71 11.24 19.58
C ALA A 374 -13.18 11.35 19.11
N ALA A 375 -13.60 12.52 18.65
CA ALA A 375 -14.95 12.76 18.16
C ALA A 375 -15.30 11.95 16.90
N GLU A 376 -14.35 11.79 15.98
CA GLU A 376 -14.52 10.93 14.80
C GLU A 376 -14.60 9.46 15.19
N ARG A 377 -13.77 9.01 16.13
CA ARG A 377 -13.84 7.64 16.68
C ARG A 377 -15.20 7.39 17.32
N GLU A 378 -15.67 8.28 18.19
CA GLU A 378 -16.98 8.16 18.84
C GLU A 378 -18.12 8.10 17.83
N ARG A 379 -18.04 8.91 16.76
CA ARG A 379 -19.03 8.90 15.68
C ARG A 379 -19.06 7.56 14.95
N LEU A 380 -17.89 7.01 14.63
CA LEU A 380 -17.76 5.69 13.99
C LEU A 380 -18.31 4.57 14.89
N VAL A 381 -17.98 4.59 16.19
CA VAL A 381 -18.49 3.62 17.16
C VAL A 381 -20.00 3.78 17.37
N ALA A 382 -20.53 5.00 17.38
CA ALA A 382 -21.97 5.21 17.50
C ALA A 382 -22.74 4.70 16.28
N ALA A 383 -22.15 4.80 15.08
CA ALA A 383 -22.77 4.37 13.84
C ALA A 383 -22.65 2.86 13.59
N PHE A 384 -21.49 2.27 13.93
CA PHE A 384 -21.14 0.91 13.51
C PHE A 384 -20.59 0.03 14.64
N GLY A 385 -20.46 0.52 15.87
CA GLY A 385 -19.72 -0.13 16.95
C GLY A 385 -20.33 -1.38 17.55
#